data_AF-A0A0M2WGA7-F1
#
_entry.id   AF-A0A0M2WGA7-F1
#
_cell.length_a   1.000
_cell.length_b   1.000
_cell.length_c   1.000
_cell.angle_alpha   90.00
_cell.angle_beta   90.00
_cell.angle_gamma   90.00
#
_symmetry.space_group_name_H-M   'P 1'
#
loop_
_entity.id
_entity.type
_entity.pdbx_description
1 polymer ?
#
loop_
_entity_poly.entity_id
_entity_poly.type
_entity_poly.pdbx_seq_one_letter_code
_entity_poly.pdbx_strand_id
1 'polypeptide(L)'
;KMCIREIGGVVGPGWPALVVPLVLVAGVLDGLDGAVALRTGRARPLGALVDSVADRIGDLLLGAVLLALGAPLGWVLAAVTSVLLLEYVRARAQAVGMPGVGAVTVAERPTRLIVVAMAAGAVAVLPGGTPGPGWQWASVFTIVWTAVGVVGMVQLLNGIRRSMPASFPPGR
;
A
#
# COMPACT_ATOMS: atom_id res chain seq x y z
N LYS A 1 20.94 9.53 9.29
CA LYS A 1 21.35 10.79 8.62
C LYS A 1 22.37 10.57 7.51
N MET A 2 23.39 9.71 7.68
CA MET A 2 24.41 9.42 6.65
C MET A 2 23.87 8.66 5.43
N CYS A 3 23.05 7.61 5.64
CA CYS A 3 22.47 6.80 4.54
C CYS A 3 21.47 7.57 3.65
N ILE A 4 20.69 8.51 4.21
CA ILE A 4 19.77 9.39 3.46
C ILE A 4 20.52 10.32 2.49
N ARG A 5 21.74 10.74 2.88
CA ARG A 5 22.56 11.68 2.11
C ARG A 5 23.23 11.03 0.90
N GLU A 6 23.47 9.73 0.94
CA GLU A 6 24.00 8.97 -0.20
C GLU A 6 22.93 8.71 -1.27
N ILE A 7 21.70 8.37 -0.88
CA ILE A 7 20.58 8.20 -1.85
C ILE A 7 20.24 9.53 -2.53
N GLY A 8 20.23 10.64 -1.77
CA GLY A 8 20.05 11.99 -2.33
C GLY A 8 21.18 12.43 -3.27
N GLY A 9 22.38 11.85 -3.14
CA GLY A 9 23.52 12.12 -4.02
C GLY A 9 23.36 11.51 -5.42
N VAL A 10 22.55 10.47 -5.57
CA VAL A 10 22.34 9.77 -6.85
C VAL A 10 21.22 10.40 -7.69
N VAL A 11 20.23 11.04 -7.07
CA VAL A 11 18.98 11.50 -7.75
C VAL A 11 18.80 13.03 -7.72
N GLY A 12 19.70 13.76 -7.06
CA GLY A 12 19.66 15.22 -6.97
C GLY A 12 18.59 15.76 -6.01
N PRO A 13 18.62 17.06 -5.65
CA PRO A 13 17.82 17.63 -4.57
C PRO A 13 16.30 17.62 -4.81
N GLY A 14 15.84 17.43 -6.06
CA GLY A 14 14.43 17.40 -6.45
C GLY A 14 13.77 16.02 -6.48
N TRP A 15 14.47 14.96 -6.09
CA TRP A 15 13.97 13.59 -6.21
C TRP A 15 12.62 13.31 -5.52
N PRO A 16 12.27 13.91 -4.35
CA PRO A 16 10.96 13.67 -3.74
C PRO A 16 9.82 14.18 -4.63
N ALA A 17 10.04 15.25 -5.39
CA ALA A 17 9.04 15.76 -6.32
C ALA A 17 8.78 14.79 -7.49
N LEU A 18 9.80 14.02 -7.91
CA LEU A 18 9.67 13.03 -8.98
C LEU A 18 8.85 11.80 -8.55
N VAL A 19 8.82 11.49 -7.25
CA VAL A 19 8.02 10.36 -6.72
C VAL A 19 6.53 10.56 -7.01
N VAL A 20 6.01 11.79 -6.89
CA VAL A 20 4.58 12.08 -7.07
C VAL A 20 4.06 11.65 -8.46
N PRO A 21 4.60 12.14 -9.59
CA PRO A 21 4.15 11.72 -10.90
C PRO A 21 4.42 10.22 -11.16
N LEU A 22 5.52 9.67 -10.66
CA LEU A 22 5.83 8.24 -10.85
C LEU A 22 4.79 7.34 -10.18
N VAL A 23 4.42 7.63 -8.93
CA VAL A 23 3.42 6.87 -8.16
C VAL A 23 2.03 7.02 -8.78
N LEU A 24 1.67 8.21 -9.26
CA LEU A 24 0.40 8.44 -9.95
C LEU A 24 0.32 7.67 -11.28
N VAL A 25 1.37 7.75 -12.10
CA VAL A 25 1.44 7.00 -13.37
C VAL A 25 1.38 5.50 -13.11
N ALA A 26 2.14 5.00 -12.13
CA ALA A 26 2.11 3.59 -11.77
C ALA A 26 0.69 3.14 -11.36
N GLY A 27 -0.02 3.94 -10.55
CA GLY A 27 -1.41 3.62 -10.17
C GLY A 27 -2.40 3.64 -11.33
N VAL A 28 -2.22 4.54 -12.30
CA VAL A 28 -3.07 4.61 -13.50
C VAL A 28 -2.81 3.41 -14.41
N LEU A 29 -1.53 3.08 -14.67
CA LEU A 29 -1.15 1.95 -15.52
C LEU A 29 -1.68 0.63 -14.95
N ASP A 30 -1.58 0.46 -13.63
CA ASP A 30 -2.10 -0.72 -12.93
C ASP A 30 -3.62 -0.92 -13.11
N GLY A 31 -4.40 0.17 -12.96
CA GLY A 31 -5.85 0.13 -13.20
C GLY A 31 -6.22 -0.12 -14.66
N LEU A 32 -5.41 0.37 -15.60
CA LEU A 32 -5.61 0.15 -17.04
C LEU A 32 -5.33 -1.30 -17.44
N ASP A 33 -4.25 -1.91 -16.94
CA ASP A 33 -3.90 -3.30 -17.25
C ASP A 33 -5.00 -4.26 -16.77
N GLY A 34 -5.55 -4.03 -15.57
CA GLY A 34 -6.71 -4.77 -15.07
C GLY A 34 -7.96 -4.59 -15.94
N ALA A 35 -8.26 -3.36 -16.37
CA ALA A 35 -9.42 -3.08 -17.22
C ALA A 35 -9.29 -3.70 -18.62
N VAL A 36 -8.09 -3.66 -19.21
CA VAL A 36 -7.77 -4.25 -20.52
C VAL A 36 -7.88 -5.77 -20.45
N ALA A 37 -7.37 -6.40 -19.38
CA ALA A 37 -7.47 -7.85 -19.20
C ALA A 37 -8.93 -8.32 -19.15
N LEU A 38 -9.80 -7.59 -18.44
CA LEU A 38 -11.24 -7.85 -18.36
C LEU A 38 -11.93 -7.66 -19.71
N ARG A 39 -11.67 -6.54 -20.40
CA ARG A 39 -12.30 -6.21 -21.71
C ARG A 39 -11.88 -7.17 -22.82
N THR A 40 -10.66 -7.69 -22.79
CA THR A 40 -10.12 -8.55 -23.85
C THR A 40 -10.34 -10.04 -23.60
N GLY A 41 -10.96 -10.42 -22.47
CA GLY A 41 -11.18 -11.83 -22.12
C GLY A 41 -9.90 -12.62 -21.90
N ARG A 42 -8.77 -11.95 -21.64
CA ARG A 42 -7.45 -12.57 -21.46
C ARG A 42 -7.08 -12.84 -20.00
N ALA A 43 -8.02 -12.74 -19.07
CA ALA A 43 -7.81 -13.06 -17.68
C ALA A 43 -7.37 -14.53 -17.52
N ARG A 44 -6.12 -14.75 -17.09
CA ARG A 44 -5.52 -16.07 -16.87
C ARG A 44 -5.10 -16.20 -15.40
N PRO A 45 -5.22 -17.39 -14.78
CA PRO A 45 -4.79 -17.60 -13.38
C PRO A 45 -3.33 -17.21 -13.13
N LEU A 46 -2.43 -17.52 -14.07
CA LEU A 46 -1.01 -17.17 -13.97
C LEU A 46 -0.80 -15.64 -14.02
N GLY A 47 -1.60 -14.93 -14.83
CA GLY A 47 -1.55 -13.47 -14.88
C GLY A 47 -1.96 -12.83 -13.55
N ALA A 48 -3.06 -13.31 -12.95
CA ALA A 48 -3.52 -12.82 -11.64
C ALA A 48 -2.49 -13.06 -10.52
N LEU A 49 -1.74 -14.17 -10.58
CA LEU A 49 -0.63 -14.44 -9.66
C LEU A 49 0.52 -13.45 -9.84
N VAL A 50 0.98 -13.24 -11.08
CA VAL A 50 2.08 -12.33 -11.38
C VAL A 50 1.72 -10.89 -10.98
N ASP A 51 0.49 -10.46 -11.28
CA ASP A 51 -0.08 -9.18 -10.88
C ASP A 51 -0.03 -9.01 -9.36
N SER A 52 -0.58 -9.98 -8.61
CA SER A 52 -0.56 -9.97 -7.15
C SER A 52 0.87 -9.87 -6.57
N VAL A 53 1.85 -10.54 -7.18
CA VAL A 53 3.27 -10.49 -6.76
C VAL A 53 3.88 -9.12 -7.09
N ALA A 54 3.63 -8.58 -8.29
CA ALA A 54 4.08 -7.26 -8.69
C ALA A 54 3.53 -6.18 -7.73
N ASP A 55 2.29 -6.32 -7.30
CA ASP A 55 1.68 -5.42 -6.30
C ASP A 55 2.40 -5.48 -4.96
N ARG A 56 2.76 -6.69 -4.49
CA ARG A 56 3.52 -6.85 -3.25
C ARG A 56 4.88 -6.17 -3.35
N ILE A 57 5.57 -6.33 -4.48
CA ILE A 57 6.85 -5.66 -4.74
C ILE A 57 6.64 -4.13 -4.77
N GLY A 58 5.58 -3.65 -5.42
CA GLY A 58 5.21 -2.24 -5.42
C GLY A 58 5.00 -1.69 -4.02
N ASP A 59 4.25 -2.39 -3.16
CA ASP A 59 4.03 -1.99 -1.77
C ASP A 59 5.35 -1.95 -0.96
N LEU A 60 6.31 -2.85 -1.23
CA LEU A 60 7.66 -2.81 -0.62
C LEU A 60 8.45 -1.58 -1.09
N LEU A 61 8.39 -1.24 -2.38
CA LEU A 61 9.05 -0.07 -2.95
C LEU A 61 8.48 1.23 -2.38
N LEU A 62 7.16 1.30 -2.19
CA LEU A 62 6.49 2.41 -1.50
C LEU A 62 7.02 2.59 -0.06
N GLY A 63 7.24 1.49 0.67
CA GLY A 63 7.90 1.52 1.98
C GLY A 63 9.35 2.01 1.91
N ALA A 64 10.12 1.55 0.91
CA ALA A 64 11.50 1.99 0.68
C ALA A 64 11.59 3.49 0.37
N VAL A 65 10.63 4.03 -0.38
CA VAL A 65 10.50 5.49 -0.62
C VAL A 65 10.31 6.23 0.70
N LEU A 66 9.43 5.77 1.58
CA LEU A 66 9.23 6.41 2.89
C LEU A 66 10.49 6.38 3.76
N LEU A 67 11.25 5.27 3.74
CA LEU A 67 12.56 5.20 4.41
C LEU A 67 13.54 6.23 3.84
N ALA A 68 13.62 6.34 2.50
CA ALA A 68 14.48 7.30 1.83
C ALA A 68 14.08 8.75 2.14
N LEU A 69 12.78 9.02 2.34
CA LEU A 69 12.24 10.32 2.78
C LEU A 69 12.48 10.59 4.28
N GLY A 70 13.03 9.64 5.03
CA GLY A 70 13.41 9.81 6.44
C GLY A 70 12.44 9.21 7.46
N ALA A 71 11.47 8.40 7.05
CA ALA A 71 10.59 7.72 8.00
C ALA A 71 11.39 6.76 8.92
N PRO A 72 11.02 6.64 10.20
CA PRO A 72 11.65 5.69 11.10
C PRO A 72 11.40 4.26 10.66
N LEU A 73 12.44 3.41 10.68
CA LEU A 73 12.38 2.03 10.19
C LEU A 73 11.25 1.22 10.85
N GLY A 74 11.07 1.34 12.17
CA GLY A 74 10.02 0.61 12.88
C GLY A 74 8.60 0.90 12.35
N TRP A 75 8.32 2.16 12.00
CA TRP A 75 7.03 2.55 11.44
C TRP A 75 6.86 2.05 10.01
N VAL A 76 7.91 2.07 9.19
CA VAL A 76 7.83 1.54 7.82
C VAL A 76 7.60 0.04 7.84
N LEU A 77 8.31 -0.69 8.70
CA LEU A 77 8.09 -2.12 8.88
C LEU A 77 6.64 -2.39 9.31
N ALA A 78 6.11 -1.63 10.27
CA ALA A 78 4.71 -1.76 10.68
C ALA A 78 3.73 -1.52 9.52
N ALA A 79 3.93 -0.46 8.74
CA ALA A 79 3.09 -0.14 7.58
C ALA A 79 3.13 -1.26 6.52
N VAL A 80 4.33 -1.70 6.12
CA VAL A 80 4.51 -2.76 5.13
C VAL A 80 3.93 -4.09 5.62
N THR A 81 4.22 -4.47 6.87
CA THR A 81 3.67 -5.69 7.48
C THR A 81 2.15 -5.64 7.52
N SER A 82 1.54 -4.50 7.84
CA SER A 82 0.07 -4.37 7.85
C SER A 82 -0.55 -4.71 6.49
N VAL A 83 0.09 -4.28 5.39
CA VAL A 83 -0.37 -4.54 4.02
C VAL A 83 -0.15 -5.98 3.61
N LEU A 84 1.03 -6.55 3.91
CA LEU A 84 1.32 -7.95 3.61
C LEU A 84 0.36 -8.88 4.36
N LEU A 85 0.05 -8.58 5.63
CA LEU A 85 -0.92 -9.34 6.41
C LEU A 85 -2.33 -9.19 5.85
N LEU A 86 -2.75 -7.98 5.47
CA LEU A 86 -4.09 -7.75 4.90
C LEU A 86 -4.30 -8.57 3.63
N GLU A 87 -3.36 -8.52 2.70
CA GLU A 87 -3.47 -9.30 1.46
C GLU A 87 -3.27 -10.80 1.69
N TYR A 88 -2.46 -11.21 2.67
CA TYR A 88 -2.35 -12.61 3.06
C TYR A 88 -3.67 -13.14 3.61
N VAL A 89 -4.35 -12.39 4.49
CA VAL A 89 -5.67 -12.77 5.01
C VAL A 89 -6.67 -12.85 3.86
N ARG A 90 -6.66 -11.89 2.92
CA ARG A 90 -7.52 -11.91 1.73
C ARG A 90 -7.26 -13.17 0.88
N ALA A 91 -6.00 -13.42 0.51
CA ALA A 91 -5.63 -14.59 -0.29
C ALA A 91 -5.97 -15.91 0.42
N ARG A 92 -5.72 -16.00 1.73
CA ARG A 92 -6.00 -17.21 2.51
C ARG A 92 -7.50 -17.44 2.69
N ALA A 93 -8.27 -16.40 2.97
CA ALA A 93 -9.73 -16.50 3.09
C ALA A 93 -10.36 -16.95 1.76
N GLN A 94 -9.91 -16.40 0.63
CA GLN A 94 -10.33 -16.87 -0.71
C GLN A 94 -9.97 -18.35 -0.94
N ALA A 95 -8.75 -18.76 -0.60
CA ALA A 95 -8.28 -20.13 -0.82
C ALA A 95 -9.07 -21.20 -0.03
N VAL A 96 -9.64 -20.85 1.12
CA VAL A 96 -10.50 -21.75 1.93
C VAL A 96 -11.99 -21.54 1.60
N GLY A 97 -12.33 -20.68 0.64
CA GLY A 97 -13.71 -20.43 0.21
C GLY A 97 -14.54 -19.66 1.24
N MET A 98 -13.90 -18.84 2.08
CA MET A 98 -14.64 -17.99 3.03
C MET A 98 -15.40 -16.89 2.27
N PRO A 99 -16.65 -16.59 2.65
CA PRO A 99 -17.38 -15.45 2.10
C PRO A 99 -16.89 -14.12 2.69
N GLY A 100 -17.25 -12.99 2.07
CA GLY A 100 -16.97 -11.65 2.59
C GLY A 100 -15.55 -11.12 2.37
N VAL A 101 -14.67 -11.88 1.71
CA VAL A 101 -13.29 -11.44 1.42
C VAL A 101 -13.18 -10.45 0.26
N GLY A 102 -14.28 -10.17 -0.43
CA GLY A 102 -14.43 -9.03 -1.33
C GLY A 102 -14.80 -7.71 -0.63
N ALA A 103 -14.80 -7.64 0.71
CA ALA A 103 -15.11 -6.41 1.43
C ALA A 103 -14.12 -5.30 1.07
N VAL A 104 -14.66 -4.16 0.62
CA VAL A 104 -13.87 -2.96 0.34
C VAL A 104 -13.40 -2.36 1.66
N THR A 105 -12.10 -2.15 1.79
CA THR A 105 -11.48 -1.58 2.98
C THR A 105 -11.00 -0.15 2.71
N VAL A 106 -10.57 0.57 3.75
CA VAL A 106 -9.86 1.84 3.57
C VAL A 106 -8.39 1.64 3.17
N ALA A 107 -7.85 0.45 3.37
CA ALA A 107 -6.45 0.11 3.15
C ALA A 107 -6.15 -0.41 1.75
N GLU A 108 -6.98 -0.05 0.76
CA GLU A 108 -6.78 -0.42 -0.63
C GLU A 108 -5.54 0.25 -1.23
N ARG A 109 -5.05 -0.31 -2.35
CA ARG A 109 -3.86 0.18 -3.04
C ARG A 109 -3.90 1.67 -3.38
N PRO A 110 -5.01 2.23 -3.89
CA PRO A 110 -5.06 3.67 -4.18
C PRO A 110 -4.77 4.53 -2.95
N THR A 111 -5.25 4.12 -1.77
CA THR A 111 -4.97 4.84 -0.51
C THR A 111 -3.47 4.86 -0.19
N ARG A 112 -2.77 3.74 -0.39
CA ARG A 112 -1.34 3.62 -0.13
C ARG A 112 -0.51 4.49 -1.09
N LEU A 113 -0.88 4.48 -2.37
CA LEU A 113 -0.28 5.35 -3.39
C LEU A 113 -0.45 6.83 -3.04
N ILE A 114 -1.67 7.24 -2.64
CA ILE A 114 -1.96 8.62 -2.22
C ILE A 114 -1.13 9.00 -0.99
N VAL A 115 -1.05 8.14 0.02
CA VAL A 115 -0.28 8.41 1.25
C VAL A 115 1.19 8.68 0.93
N VAL A 116 1.82 7.87 0.07
CA VAL A 116 3.22 8.04 -0.30
C VAL A 116 3.44 9.25 -1.20
N ALA A 117 2.54 9.49 -2.17
CA ALA A 117 2.59 10.68 -3.01
C ALA A 117 2.49 11.97 -2.17
N MET A 118 1.57 12.00 -1.19
CA MET A 118 1.43 13.12 -0.28
C MET A 118 2.65 13.30 0.63
N ALA A 119 3.25 12.21 1.10
CA ALA A 119 4.50 12.28 1.87
C ALA A 119 5.63 12.91 1.06
N ALA A 120 5.84 12.44 -0.18
CA ALA A 120 6.90 12.93 -1.05
C ALA A 120 6.68 14.39 -1.47
N GLY A 121 5.44 14.73 -1.85
CA GLY A 121 5.06 16.11 -2.18
C GLY A 121 5.22 17.06 -1.01
N ALA A 122 4.82 16.65 0.21
CA ALA A 122 4.98 17.49 1.40
C ALA A 122 6.45 17.70 1.77
N VAL A 123 7.31 16.67 1.64
CA VAL A 123 8.76 16.82 1.78
C VAL A 123 9.34 17.77 0.73
N ALA A 124 8.87 17.70 -0.52
CA ALA A 124 9.34 18.56 -1.60
C ALA A 124 8.97 20.03 -1.41
N VAL A 125 7.75 20.32 -0.93
CA VAL A 125 7.24 21.70 -0.77
C VAL A 125 7.64 22.31 0.57
N LEU A 126 7.61 21.52 1.65
CA LEU A 126 7.87 21.97 3.03
C LEU A 126 8.93 21.06 3.69
N PRO A 127 10.21 21.15 3.29
CA PRO A 127 11.26 20.26 3.79
C PRO A 127 11.55 20.42 5.29
N GLY A 128 11.11 21.53 5.90
CA GLY A 128 11.22 21.77 7.35
C GLY A 128 10.28 20.93 8.22
N GLY A 129 9.35 20.17 7.61
CA GLY A 129 8.37 19.34 8.32
C GLY A 129 7.01 20.02 8.46
N THR A 130 6.16 19.41 9.30
CA THR A 130 4.77 19.88 9.53
C THR A 130 4.72 21.26 10.18
N PRO A 131 3.79 22.14 9.77
CA PRO A 131 3.54 23.40 10.47
C PRO A 131 3.13 23.15 11.93
N GLY A 132 3.79 23.81 12.88
CA GLY A 132 3.56 23.60 14.31
C GLY A 132 4.59 22.66 14.93
N PRO A 133 4.27 21.37 15.17
CA PRO A 133 5.14 20.47 15.93
C PRO A 133 6.45 20.08 15.21
N GLY A 134 6.61 20.43 13.93
CA GLY A 134 7.86 20.22 13.19
C GLY A 134 8.17 18.74 12.91
N TRP A 135 7.17 17.87 12.94
CA TRP A 135 7.35 16.45 12.63
C TRP A 135 7.71 16.26 11.16
N GLN A 136 8.59 15.29 10.90
CA GLN A 136 8.96 14.92 9.53
C GLN A 136 7.75 14.33 8.81
N TRP A 137 7.45 14.84 7.61
CA TRP A 137 6.32 14.39 6.78
C TRP A 137 6.33 12.88 6.55
N ALA A 138 7.50 12.30 6.27
CA ALA A 138 7.65 10.86 6.10
C ALA A 138 7.19 10.07 7.34
N SER A 139 7.47 10.58 8.55
CA SER A 139 7.01 9.94 9.80
C SER A 139 5.49 10.00 9.92
N VAL A 140 4.90 11.18 9.69
CA VAL A 140 3.45 11.40 9.76
C VAL A 140 2.72 10.46 8.81
N PHE A 141 3.11 10.44 7.53
CA PHE A 141 2.43 9.63 6.54
C PHE A 141 2.67 8.12 6.71
N THR A 142 3.80 7.70 7.27
CA THR A 142 4.01 6.28 7.63
C THR A 142 3.11 5.85 8.80
N ILE A 143 2.88 6.73 9.78
CA ILE A 143 1.92 6.48 10.86
C ILE A 143 0.50 6.41 10.28
N VAL A 144 0.13 7.33 9.38
CA VAL A 144 -1.17 7.30 8.68
C VAL A 144 -1.35 6.01 7.90
N TRP A 145 -0.36 5.56 7.13
CA TRP A 145 -0.41 4.26 6.45
C TRP A 145 -0.67 3.14 7.45
N THR A 146 0.14 3.07 8.52
CA THR A 146 -0.02 2.02 9.54
C THR A 146 -1.42 2.02 10.14
N ALA A 147 -1.96 3.19 10.49
CA ALA A 147 -3.31 3.34 11.03
C ALA A 147 -4.38 2.89 10.03
N VAL A 148 -4.27 3.29 8.77
CA VAL A 148 -5.14 2.85 7.68
C VAL A 148 -5.08 1.33 7.53
N GLY A 149 -3.90 0.73 7.57
CA GLY A 149 -3.70 -0.72 7.51
C GLY A 149 -4.39 -1.48 8.65
N VAL A 150 -4.28 -0.97 9.88
CA VAL A 150 -4.98 -1.54 11.05
C VAL A 150 -6.50 -1.44 10.87
N VAL A 151 -7.02 -0.28 10.46
CA VAL A 151 -8.47 -0.11 10.22
C VAL A 151 -8.95 -1.01 9.10
N GLY A 152 -8.20 -1.12 8.00
CA GLY A 152 -8.53 -1.99 6.88
C GLY A 152 -8.53 -3.46 7.28
N MET A 153 -7.58 -3.91 8.11
CA MET A 153 -7.58 -5.26 8.66
C MET A 153 -8.83 -5.53 9.49
N VAL A 154 -9.22 -4.60 10.37
CA VAL A 154 -10.44 -4.73 11.16
C VAL A 154 -11.68 -4.80 10.26
N GLN A 155 -11.75 -3.98 9.22
CA GLN A 155 -12.85 -4.00 8.25
C GLN A 155 -12.94 -5.33 7.50
N LEU A 156 -11.80 -5.85 7.02
CA LEU A 156 -11.74 -7.15 6.33
C LEU A 156 -12.20 -8.29 7.24
N LEU A 157 -11.66 -8.35 8.46
CA LEU A 157 -12.04 -9.39 9.42
C LEU A 157 -13.51 -9.32 9.81
N ASN A 158 -14.05 -8.10 10.00
CA ASN A 158 -15.47 -7.91 10.26
C ASN A 158 -16.34 -8.27 9.04
N GLY A 159 -15.88 -7.97 7.82
CA GLY A 159 -16.55 -8.37 6.58
C GLY A 159 -16.66 -9.88 6.47
N ILE A 160 -15.53 -10.59 6.64
CA ILE A 160 -15.50 -12.05 6.65
C ILE A 160 -16.44 -12.61 7.74
N ARG A 161 -16.31 -12.12 8.99
CA ARG A 161 -17.14 -12.58 10.12
C ARG A 161 -18.64 -12.41 9.90
N ARG A 162 -19.06 -11.28 9.35
CA ARG A 162 -20.49 -10.99 9.09
C ARG A 162 -21.05 -11.82 7.94
N SER A 163 -20.20 -12.21 6.99
CA SER A 163 -20.63 -13.02 5.84
C SER A 163 -20.56 -14.52 6.09
N MET A 164 -19.91 -14.98 7.15
CA MET A 164 -19.84 -16.41 7.49
C MET A 164 -21.22 -16.94 7.93
N PRO A 165 -21.79 -17.94 7.25
CA PRO A 165 -23.00 -18.62 7.73
C PRO A 165 -22.71 -19.43 8.99
N ALA A 166 -23.74 -19.66 9.83
CA ALA A 166 -23.62 -20.37 11.10
C ALA A 166 -23.06 -21.81 10.96
N SER A 167 -23.28 -22.43 9.79
CA SER A 167 -22.69 -23.71 9.40
C SER A 167 -21.66 -23.49 8.29
N PHE A 168 -20.45 -23.07 8.67
CA PHE A 168 -19.30 -23.02 7.76
C PHE A 168 -18.22 -24.01 8.24
N PRO A 169 -17.65 -24.85 7.35
CA PRO A 169 -17.96 -25.00 5.92
C PRO A 169 -19.37 -25.59 5.69
N PRO A 170 -20.10 -25.19 4.64
CA PRO A 170 -21.38 -25.81 4.31
C PRO A 170 -21.15 -27.27 3.93
N GLY A 171 -21.55 -28.20 4.80
CA GLY A 171 -21.50 -29.65 4.59
C GLY A 171 -20.09 -30.20 4.34
N ARG A 172 -19.50 -30.81 5.39
CA ARG A 172 -18.68 -32.01 5.16
C ARG A 172 -19.57 -33.23 5.33
#